data_AF-A0A2V5LDL7-F1
#
_entry.id   AF-A0A2V5LDL7-F1
#
_cell.length_a   1.000
_cell.length_b   1.000
_cell.length_c   1.000
_cell.angle_alpha   90.00
_cell.angle_beta   90.00
_cell.angle_gamma   90.00
#
_symmetry.space_group_name_H-M   'P 1'
#
loop_
_entity.id
_entity.type
_entity.pdbx_description
1 polymer ?
#
loop_
_entity_poly.entity_id
_entity_poly.type
_entity_poly.pdbx_seq_one_letter_code
_entity_poly.pdbx_strand_id
1 'polypeptide(L)' 'MGLNDKIGNSAEKGLGSAKEEAGKLVGNDELIHEGQREQASAEAKQAGEKIKDAAAEAGFNIKNAAQKLKDGFTKH' A
#
# COMPACT_ATOMS: atom_id res chain seq x y z
N MET A 1 0.77 10.90 -11.08
CA MET A 1 0.06 10.18 -10.00
C MET A 1 -1.37 10.65 -10.00
N GLY A 2 -2.25 9.87 -10.63
CA GLY A 2 -3.58 10.29 -11.06
C GLY A 2 -4.62 10.26 -9.96
N LEU A 3 -5.65 11.07 -10.12
CA LEU A 3 -6.83 11.19 -9.26
C LEU A 3 -7.41 9.82 -8.86
N ASN A 4 -7.32 8.80 -9.73
CA ASN A 4 -7.77 7.42 -9.49
C ASN A 4 -7.16 6.75 -8.25
N ASP A 5 -5.88 7.01 -7.95
CA ASP A 5 -5.17 6.32 -6.85
C ASP A 5 -5.63 6.85 -5.47
N LYS A 6 -5.81 8.17 -5.38
CA LYS A 6 -6.38 8.83 -4.20
C LYS A 6 -7.87 8.57 -4.05
N ILE A 7 -8.61 8.49 -5.15
CA ILE A 7 -10.05 8.19 -5.15
C ILE A 7 -10.29 6.75 -4.69
N GLY A 8 -9.53 5.76 -5.19
CA GLY A 8 -9.67 4.36 -4.77
C GLY A 8 -9.45 4.19 -3.27
N ASN A 9 -8.36 4.75 -2.74
CA ASN A 9 -8.05 4.64 -1.31
C ASN A 9 -9.03 5.41 -0.41
N SER A 10 -9.57 6.54 -0.89
CA SER A 10 -10.59 7.30 -0.14
C SER A 10 -11.97 6.64 -0.23
N ALA A 11 -12.26 5.97 -1.35
CA ALA A 11 -13.49 5.21 -1.54
C ALA A 11 -13.52 3.95 -0.68
N GLU A 12 -12.42 3.18 -0.60
CA GLU A 12 -12.31 2.03 0.31
C GLU A 12 -12.43 2.47 1.79
N LYS A 13 -11.78 3.57 2.19
CA LYS A 13 -11.96 4.14 3.53
C LYS A 13 -13.40 4.62 3.79
N GLY A 14 -14.03 5.26 2.82
CA GLY A 14 -15.41 5.74 2.92
C GLY A 14 -16.43 4.60 3.00
N LEU A 15 -16.24 3.54 2.21
CA LEU A 15 -17.04 2.32 2.25
C LEU A 15 -16.89 1.57 3.57
N GLY A 16 -15.66 1.44 4.07
CA GLY A 16 -15.41 0.80 5.37
C GLY A 16 -16.08 1.55 6.53
N SER A 17 -15.95 2.89 6.55
CA SER A 17 -16.64 3.72 7.55
C SER A 17 -18.16 3.62 7.43
N ALA A 18 -18.70 3.61 6.20
CA ALA A 18 -20.13 3.48 5.97
C ALA A 18 -20.67 2.11 6.41
N LYS A 19 -19.93 1.02 6.16
CA LYS A 19 -20.30 -0.32 6.66
C LYS A 19 -20.24 -0.38 8.19
N GLU A 20 -19.25 0.25 8.81
CA GLU A 20 -19.14 0.29 10.26
C GLU A 20 -20.30 1.07 10.92
N GLU A 21 -20.65 2.21 10.34
CA GLU A 21 -21.75 3.04 10.83
C GLU A 21 -23.12 2.39 10.58
N ALA A 22 -23.32 1.80 9.40
CA ALA A 22 -24.51 1.02 9.10
C ALA A 22 -24.64 -0.20 10.03
N GLY A 23 -23.54 -0.92 10.27
CA GLY A 23 -23.50 -2.06 11.19
C GLY A 23 -23.83 -1.67 12.63
N LYS A 24 -23.32 -0.52 13.12
CA LYS A 24 -23.70 0.03 14.43
C LYS A 24 -25.19 0.39 14.50
N LEU A 25 -25.72 0.97 13.44
CA LEU A 25 -27.13 1.38 13.37
C LEU A 25 -28.10 0.19 13.36
N VAL A 26 -27.75 -0.90 12.68
CA VAL A 26 -28.60 -2.11 12.61
C VAL A 26 -28.23 -3.20 13.62
N GLY A 27 -27.20 -2.98 14.45
CA GLY A 27 -26.71 -3.96 15.41
C GLY A 27 -26.09 -5.21 14.77
N ASN A 28 -25.42 -5.05 13.63
CA ASN A 28 -24.77 -6.14 12.91
C ASN A 28 -23.24 -6.05 13.05
N ASP A 29 -22.68 -6.86 13.95
CA ASP A 29 -21.25 -6.98 14.20
C ASP A 29 -20.45 -7.40 12.96
N GLU A 30 -21.04 -8.14 12.02
CA GLU A 30 -20.36 -8.55 10.79
C GLU A 30 -20.01 -7.34 9.91
N LEU A 31 -20.95 -6.41 9.74
CA LEU A 31 -20.75 -5.17 8.98
C LEU A 31 -19.70 -4.25 9.64
N ILE A 32 -19.67 -4.21 10.98
CA ILE A 32 -18.66 -3.48 11.75
C ILE A 32 -17.28 -4.09 11.51
N HIS A 33 -17.17 -5.41 11.65
CA HIS A 33 -15.92 -6.13 11.43
C HIS A 33 -15.40 -6.03 9.99
N GLU A 34 -16.30 -6.05 9.01
CA GLU A 34 -15.96 -5.91 7.60
C GLU A 34 -15.40 -4.50 7.31
N GLY A 35 -16.05 -3.46 7.83
CA GLY A 35 -15.58 -2.08 7.72
C GLY A 35 -14.18 -1.87 8.31
N GLN A 36 -13.93 -2.42 9.51
CA GLN A 36 -12.61 -2.36 10.15
C GLN A 36 -11.54 -3.14 9.37
N ARG A 37 -11.89 -4.30 8.83
CA ARG A 37 -10.97 -5.12 8.03
C ARG A 37 -10.57 -4.42 6.73
N GLU A 38 -11.52 -3.78 6.06
CA GLU A 38 -11.25 -3.04 4.82
C GLU A 38 -10.32 -1.85 5.10
N GLN A 39 -10.57 -1.09 6.18
CA GLN A 39 -9.68 0.01 6.60
C GLN A 39 -8.26 -0.49 6.92
N ALA A 40 -8.14 -1.54 7.75
CA ALA A 40 -6.85 -2.10 8.11
C ALA A 40 -6.08 -2.66 6.89
N SER A 41 -6.79 -3.30 5.97
CA SER A 41 -6.19 -3.82 4.73
C SER A 41 -5.70 -2.70 3.82
N ALA A 42 -6.46 -1.60 3.69
CA ALA A 42 -6.04 -0.44 2.91
C ALA A 42 -4.78 0.20 3.51
N GLU A 43 -4.72 0.38 4.83
CA GLU A 43 -3.53 0.92 5.50
C GLU A 43 -2.30 0.00 5.36
N ALA A 44 -2.50 -1.31 5.50
CA ALA A 44 -1.45 -2.30 5.29
C ALA A 44 -0.92 -2.29 3.85
N LYS A 45 -1.81 -2.21 2.84
CA LYS A 45 -1.43 -2.09 1.43
C LYS A 45 -0.61 -0.82 1.20
N GLN A 46 -1.07 0.34 1.69
CA GLN A 46 -0.33 1.59 1.52
C GLN A 46 1.04 1.58 2.19
N ALA A 47 1.14 1.01 3.39
CA ALA A 47 2.41 0.85 4.08
C ALA A 47 3.34 -0.10 3.30
N GLY A 48 2.80 -1.23 2.82
CA GLY A 48 3.52 -2.21 2.02
C GLY A 48 4.03 -1.63 0.70
N GLU A 49 3.22 -0.84 0.00
CA GLU A 49 3.63 -0.19 -1.25
C GLU A 49 4.74 0.83 -1.01
N LYS A 50 4.64 1.66 0.04
CA LYS A 50 5.74 2.58 0.40
C LYS A 50 7.06 1.86 0.70
N ILE A 51 6.99 0.75 1.44
CA ILE A 51 8.16 -0.07 1.75
C ILE A 51 8.73 -0.70 0.48
N LYS A 52 7.87 -1.23 -0.40
CA LYS A 52 8.27 -1.83 -1.66
C LYS A 52 8.92 -0.82 -2.61
N ASP A 53 8.39 0.40 -2.67
CA ASP A 53 8.93 1.49 -3.49
C ASP A 53 10.32 1.92 -2.98
N ALA A 54 10.46 2.14 -1.67
CA ALA A 54 11.75 2.46 -1.05
C ALA A 54 12.79 1.33 -1.21
N ALA A 55 12.36 0.07 -1.08
CA ALA A 55 13.22 -1.09 -1.28
C ALA A 55 13.63 -1.25 -2.75
N ALA A 56 12.71 -1.00 -3.69
CA ALA A 56 13.01 -1.01 -5.11
C ALA A 56 14.00 0.09 -5.48
N GLU A 57 13.85 1.30 -4.94
CA GLU A 57 14.77 2.43 -5.18
C GLU A 57 16.17 2.17 -4.60
N ALA A 58 16.26 1.67 -3.37
CA ALA A 58 17.52 1.27 -2.75
C ALA A 58 18.20 0.12 -3.54
N GLY A 59 17.41 -0.90 -3.92
CA GLY A 59 17.88 -2.03 -4.71
C GLY A 59 18.38 -1.63 -6.10
N PHE A 60 17.71 -0.67 -6.76
CA PHE A 60 18.12 -0.16 -8.06
C PHE A 60 19.47 0.57 -7.99
N ASN A 61 19.64 1.43 -6.98
CA ASN A 61 20.89 2.17 -6.77
C ASN A 61 22.06 1.23 -6.43
N ILE A 62 21.83 0.26 -5.54
CA ILE A 62 22.85 -0.74 -5.17
C ILE A 62 23.20 -1.63 -6.36
N LYS A 63 22.21 -2.11 -7.12
CA LYS A 63 22.45 -2.95 -8.29
C LYS A 63 23.22 -2.20 -9.37
N ASN A 64 22.90 -0.93 -9.62
CA ASN A 64 23.60 -0.11 -10.60
C ASN A 64 25.05 0.19 -10.17
N ALA A 65 25.28 0.49 -8.88
CA ALA A 65 26.62 0.67 -8.33
C ALA A 65 27.46 -0.61 -8.37
N ALA A 66 26.87 -1.76 -7.98
CA ALA A 66 27.51 -3.06 -8.05
C ALA A 66 27.83 -3.47 -9.50
N GLN A 67 26.95 -3.15 -10.45
CA GLN A 67 27.18 -3.43 -11.86
C GLN A 67 28.32 -2.58 -12.42
N LYS A 68 28.39 -1.28 -12.10
CA LYS A 68 29.55 -0.43 -12.47
C LYS A 68 30.87 -0.93 -11.90
N LEU A 69 30.88 -1.38 -10.64
CA LEU A 69 32.06 -1.99 -10.03
C LEU A 69 32.44 -3.29 -10.73
N LYS A 70 31.47 -4.14 -11.04
CA LYS A 70 31.69 -5.41 -11.75
C LYS A 70 32.22 -5.18 -13.17
N ASP A 71 31.64 -4.25 -13.93
CA ASP A 71 32.09 -3.88 -15.28
C ASP A 71 33.49 -3.25 -15.25
N GLY A 72 33.78 -2.39 -14.27
CA GLY A 72 35.11 -1.82 -14.07
C GLY A 72 36.18 -2.87 -13.73
N PHE A 73 35.80 -3.92 -13.01
CA PHE A 73 36.70 -5.03 -12.65
C PHE A 73 36.82 -6.09 -13.77
N THR A 74 35.82 -6.23 -14.64
CA THR A 74 35.82 -7.22 -15.72
C THR A 74 36.58 -6.75 -16.96
N LYS A 75 36.74 -5.42 -17.13
CA LYS A 75 37.35 -4.82 -18.32
C LYS A 75 38.85 -4.51 -18.17
N HIS A 76 39.47 -4.87 -17.05
CA HIS A 76 40.90 -4.74 -16.80
C HIS A 76 41.56 -6.11 -16.64
#